data_AF-A0A354GLL1-F1
#
_entry.id   AF-A0A354GLL1-F1
#
_cell.length_a   1.000
_cell.length_b   1.000
_cell.length_c   1.000
_cell.angle_alpha   90.00
_cell.angle_beta   90.00
_cell.angle_gamma   90.00
#
_symmetry.space_group_name_H-M   'P 1'
#
loop_
_entity.id
_entity.type
_entity.pdbx_description
1 polymer ?
#
loop_
_entity_poly.entity_id
_entity_poly.type
_entity_poly.pdbx_seq_one_letter_code
_entity_poly.pdbx_strand_id
1 'polypeptide(L)'
;MNFQVVSSAMSTTPTDPPPALPAATETVDLLRQLLEVQREQLNYQRAAAAAHDVGARWRAYLTRWQQEFPDLGDACRKAMPDLERSFGKLIAELTNCVNDDDEAIDNDFALQEFLDRYGMRLAQLGNILNMVAPLAEASSQPESAS
;
A
#
# COMPACT_ATOMS: atom_id res chain seq x y z
N MET A 1 5.24 -12.95 87.12
CA MET A 1 6.54 -12.40 86.67
C MET A 1 6.28 -11.31 85.65
N ASN A 2 6.46 -10.05 86.05
CA ASN A 2 6.38 -8.89 85.15
C ASN A 2 7.77 -8.62 84.58
N PHE A 3 7.90 -8.56 83.24
CA PHE A 3 9.08 -8.03 82.57
C PHE A 3 8.70 -6.72 81.88
N GLN A 4 9.32 -5.65 82.35
CA GLN A 4 9.17 -4.28 81.89
C GLN A 4 10.19 -4.06 80.77
N VAL A 5 9.73 -3.97 79.52
CA VAL A 5 10.60 -3.59 78.40
C VAL A 5 10.62 -2.07 78.31
N VAL A 6 11.80 -1.50 78.56
CA VAL A 6 12.10 -0.08 78.44
C VAL A 6 12.01 0.29 76.95
N SER A 7 11.00 1.08 76.60
CA SER A 7 10.84 1.64 75.27
C SER A 7 11.74 2.87 75.15
N SER A 8 12.97 2.68 74.66
CA SER A 8 13.84 3.78 74.27
C SER A 8 13.23 4.49 73.06
N ALA A 9 12.90 5.77 73.22
CA ALA A 9 12.50 6.65 72.14
C ALA A 9 13.66 6.80 71.15
N MET A 10 13.52 6.17 69.97
CA MET A 10 14.35 6.54 68.83
C MET A 10 13.81 7.84 68.25
N SER A 11 14.65 8.85 68.28
CA SER A 11 14.43 10.17 67.71
C SER A 11 13.94 10.08 66.26
N THR A 12 12.85 10.77 65.96
CA THR A 12 12.36 10.99 64.60
C THR A 12 13.36 11.89 63.86
N THR A 13 14.16 11.31 62.98
CA THR A 13 14.73 12.08 61.86
C THR A 13 13.61 12.34 60.85
N PRO A 14 13.49 13.54 60.28
CA PRO A 14 12.59 13.77 59.17
C PRO A 14 13.13 12.95 58.00
N THR A 15 12.45 11.85 57.69
CA THR A 15 12.70 11.08 56.47
C THR A 15 12.14 11.90 55.32
N ASP A 16 13.06 12.54 54.61
CA ASP A 16 12.87 13.10 53.28
C ASP A 16 12.08 12.09 52.42
N PRO A 17 11.02 12.49 51.69
CA PRO A 17 10.33 11.56 50.81
C PRO A 17 11.33 11.00 49.78
N PRO A 18 11.34 9.69 49.52
CA PRO A 18 12.21 9.14 48.50
C PRO A 18 11.89 9.83 47.16
N PRO A 19 12.90 10.26 46.38
CA PRO A 19 12.64 10.81 45.06
C PRO A 19 11.94 9.73 44.23
N ALA A 20 10.73 10.03 43.77
CA ALA A 20 9.96 9.15 42.94
C ALA A 20 10.70 8.88 41.61
N LEU A 21 11.42 7.75 41.60
CA LEU A 21 11.85 6.90 40.49
C LEU A 21 11.74 7.50 39.06
N PRO A 22 12.82 8.07 38.49
CA PRO A 22 12.88 8.42 37.06
C PRO A 22 12.62 7.22 36.12
N ALA A 23 12.95 6.00 36.57
CA ALA A 23 12.74 4.76 35.83
C ALA A 23 11.25 4.42 35.58
N ALA A 24 10.34 4.87 36.45
CA ALA A 24 8.90 4.68 36.24
C ALA A 24 8.37 5.59 35.12
N THR A 25 8.92 6.79 34.98
CA THR A 25 8.61 7.71 33.88
C THR A 25 9.16 7.20 32.54
N GLU A 26 10.42 6.74 32.52
CA GLU A 26 11.04 6.18 31.31
C GLU A 26 10.30 4.93 30.79
N THR A 27 9.87 4.05 31.69
CA THR A 27 9.08 2.87 31.31
C THR A 27 7.71 3.26 30.76
N VAL A 28 7.03 4.25 31.34
CA VAL A 28 5.78 4.79 30.80
C VAL A 28 5.98 5.42 29.42
N ASP A 29 7.08 6.12 29.20
CA ASP A 29 7.37 6.75 27.91
C ASP A 29 7.74 5.72 26.83
N LEU A 30 8.50 4.67 27.18
CA LEU A 30 8.73 3.54 26.29
C LEU A 30 7.43 2.81 25.93
N LEU A 31 6.53 2.61 26.90
CA LEU A 31 5.22 2.01 26.63
C LEU A 31 4.36 2.88 25.70
N ARG A 32 4.42 4.21 25.84
CA ARG A 32 3.74 5.14 24.92
C ARG A 32 4.31 5.07 23.51
N GLN A 33 5.64 5.05 23.38
CA GLN A 33 6.30 4.88 22.08
C GLN A 33 5.94 3.54 21.43
N LEU A 34 5.92 2.46 22.21
CA LEU A 34 5.52 1.14 21.72
C LEU A 34 4.06 1.14 21.25
N LEU A 35 3.16 1.78 22.00
CA LEU A 35 1.74 1.88 21.63
C LEU A 35 1.56 2.68 20.34
N GLU A 36 2.37 3.71 20.13
CA GLU A 36 2.36 4.49 18.89
C GLU A 36 2.82 3.65 17.69
N VAL A 37 3.92 2.91 17.82
CA VAL A 37 4.38 1.98 16.78
C VAL A 37 3.33 0.90 16.51
N GLN A 38 2.67 0.37 17.53
CA GLN A 38 1.60 -0.62 17.37
C GLN A 38 0.39 -0.06 16.61
N ARG A 39 0.01 1.20 16.85
CA ARG A 39 -1.06 1.86 16.10
C ARG A 39 -0.69 2.01 14.63
N GLU A 40 0.53 2.41 14.35
CA GLU A 40 1.03 2.54 12.98
C GLU A 40 1.05 1.18 12.26
N GLN A 41 1.55 0.14 12.93
CA GLN A 41 1.55 -1.23 12.41
C GLN A 41 0.13 -1.73 12.11
N LEU A 42 -0.83 -1.44 12.99
CA LEU A 42 -2.23 -1.81 12.79
C LEU A 42 -2.81 -1.07 11.57
N ASN A 43 -2.47 0.19 11.37
CA ASN A 43 -2.88 0.95 10.18
C ASN A 43 -2.32 0.33 8.90
N TYR A 44 -1.04 -0.05 8.85
CA TYR A 44 -0.47 -0.75 7.70
C TYR A 44 -1.16 -2.09 7.44
N GLN A 45 -1.45 -2.87 8.49
CA GLN A 45 -2.15 -4.15 8.36
C GLN A 45 -3.57 -3.99 7.83
N ARG A 46 -4.32 -2.97 8.28
CA ARG A 46 -5.65 -2.66 7.76
C ARG A 46 -5.59 -2.27 6.28
N ALA A 47 -4.63 -1.44 5.90
CA ALA A 47 -4.44 -1.03 4.51
C ALA A 47 -4.10 -2.24 3.62
N ALA A 48 -3.21 -3.13 4.08
CA ALA A 48 -2.87 -4.36 3.38
C ALA A 48 -4.08 -5.29 3.24
N ALA A 49 -4.86 -5.50 4.32
CA ALA A 49 -6.07 -6.32 4.28
C ALA A 49 -7.10 -5.78 3.27
N ALA A 50 -7.32 -4.46 3.24
CA ALA A 50 -8.21 -3.84 2.26
C ALA A 50 -7.73 -4.05 0.81
N ALA A 51 -6.42 -3.96 0.56
CA ALA A 51 -5.84 -4.25 -0.75
C ALA A 51 -6.00 -5.74 -1.15
N HIS A 52 -5.84 -6.65 -0.19
CA HIS A 52 -6.03 -8.09 -0.43
C HIS A 52 -7.48 -8.45 -0.77
N ASP A 53 -8.46 -7.78 -0.16
CA ASP A 53 -9.90 -8.02 -0.45
C ASP A 53 -10.26 -7.69 -1.90
N VAL A 54 -9.74 -6.57 -2.43
CA VAL A 54 -9.98 -6.17 -3.83
C VAL A 54 -9.37 -7.20 -4.78
N GLY A 55 -8.13 -7.63 -4.52
CA GLY A 55 -7.45 -8.64 -5.33
C GLY A 55 -8.10 -10.03 -5.25
N ALA A 56 -8.63 -10.42 -4.10
CA ALA A 56 -9.33 -11.69 -3.92
C ALA A 56 -10.68 -11.72 -4.66
N ARG A 57 -11.45 -10.62 -4.57
CA ARG A 57 -12.70 -10.47 -5.33
C ARG A 57 -12.43 -10.49 -6.83
N TRP A 58 -11.42 -9.77 -7.30
CA TRP A 58 -11.03 -9.77 -8.71
C TRP A 58 -10.68 -11.16 -9.22
N ARG A 59 -9.85 -11.92 -8.48
CA ARG A 59 -9.54 -13.32 -8.83
C ARG A 59 -10.78 -14.20 -8.89
N ALA A 60 -11.72 -14.06 -7.96
CA ALA A 60 -12.98 -14.81 -8.00
C ALA A 60 -13.81 -14.50 -9.25
N TYR A 61 -13.85 -13.24 -9.70
CA TYR A 61 -14.47 -12.87 -10.98
C TYR A 61 -13.76 -13.51 -12.17
N LEU A 62 -12.42 -13.48 -12.21
CA LEU A 62 -11.64 -14.10 -13.28
C LEU A 62 -11.91 -15.60 -13.40
N THR A 63 -11.95 -16.32 -12.26
CA THR A 63 -12.28 -17.76 -12.25
C THR A 63 -13.67 -18.04 -12.81
N ARG A 64 -14.67 -17.21 -12.46
CA ARG A 64 -16.02 -17.32 -13.02
C ARG A 64 -16.05 -17.05 -14.52
N TRP A 65 -15.37 -16.00 -14.98
CA TRP A 65 -15.32 -15.66 -16.40
C TRP A 65 -14.59 -16.70 -17.24
N GLN A 66 -13.57 -17.38 -16.69
CA GLN A 66 -12.90 -18.48 -17.38
C GLN A 66 -13.86 -19.67 -17.64
N GLN A 67 -14.80 -19.93 -16.74
CA GLN A 67 -15.82 -20.97 -16.94
C GLN A 67 -16.87 -20.57 -17.99
N GLU A 68 -17.23 -19.29 -18.05
CA GLU A 68 -18.26 -18.77 -18.97
C GLU A 68 -17.69 -18.44 -20.37
N PHE A 69 -16.41 -18.08 -20.44
CA PHE A 69 -15.68 -17.70 -21.65
C PHE A 69 -14.31 -18.40 -21.71
N PRO A 70 -14.27 -19.69 -22.07
CA PRO A 70 -13.03 -20.48 -22.05
C PRO A 70 -11.94 -19.93 -22.98
N ASP A 71 -12.34 -19.38 -24.14
CA ASP A 71 -11.40 -18.83 -25.12
C ASP A 71 -10.90 -17.41 -24.80
N LEU A 72 -11.49 -16.75 -23.78
CA LEU A 72 -11.22 -15.34 -23.48
C LEU A 72 -9.75 -15.13 -23.09
N GLY A 73 -9.19 -16.01 -22.26
CA GLY A 73 -7.80 -15.91 -21.84
C GLY A 73 -6.82 -16.02 -23.00
N ASP A 74 -7.05 -16.97 -23.92
CA ASP A 74 -6.25 -17.12 -25.13
C ASP A 74 -6.42 -15.96 -26.11
N ALA A 75 -7.65 -15.41 -26.23
CA ALA A 75 -7.90 -14.21 -27.02
C ALA A 75 -7.17 -12.99 -26.44
N CYS A 76 -7.22 -12.80 -25.11
CA CYS A 76 -6.48 -11.76 -24.39
C CYS A 76 -4.96 -11.92 -24.58
N ARG A 77 -4.45 -13.16 -24.52
CA ARG A 77 -3.03 -13.45 -24.77
C ARG A 77 -2.62 -13.12 -26.21
N LYS A 78 -3.46 -13.46 -27.19
CA LYS A 78 -3.21 -13.13 -28.61
C LYS A 78 -3.24 -11.63 -28.86
N ALA A 79 -4.13 -10.90 -28.19
CA ALA A 79 -4.26 -9.45 -28.33
C ALA A 79 -3.18 -8.66 -27.56
N MET A 80 -2.55 -9.26 -26.54
CA MET A 80 -1.60 -8.56 -25.67
C MET A 80 -0.45 -7.86 -26.40
N PRO A 81 0.27 -8.52 -27.33
CA PRO A 81 1.41 -7.88 -28.00
C PRO A 81 1.00 -6.67 -28.84
N ASP A 82 -0.21 -6.69 -29.42
CA ASP A 82 -0.73 -5.59 -30.22
C ASP A 82 -1.19 -4.42 -29.33
N LEU A 83 -1.75 -4.71 -28.16
CA LEU A 83 -2.10 -3.69 -27.15
C LEU A 83 -0.85 -3.03 -26.57
N GLU A 84 0.15 -3.81 -26.17
CA GLU A 84 1.44 -3.31 -25.68
C GLU A 84 2.15 -2.46 -26.73
N ARG A 85 2.17 -2.91 -27.99
CA ARG A 85 2.72 -2.14 -29.10
C ARG A 85 1.98 -0.82 -29.30
N SER A 86 0.66 -0.82 -29.19
CA SER A 86 -0.15 0.39 -29.34
C SER A 86 0.10 1.37 -28.19
N PHE A 87 0.25 0.86 -26.96
CA PHE A 87 0.60 1.66 -25.78
C PHE A 87 2.01 2.26 -25.91
N GLY A 88 2.99 1.46 -26.33
CA GLY A 88 4.35 1.92 -26.60
C GLY A 88 4.41 2.98 -27.70
N LYS A 89 3.62 2.84 -28.78
CA LYS A 89 3.51 3.87 -29.83
C LYS A 89 2.94 5.19 -29.29
N LEU A 90 1.91 5.12 -28.45
CA LEU A 90 1.31 6.32 -27.84
C LEU A 90 2.31 7.03 -26.91
N ILE A 91 3.07 6.27 -26.12
CA ILE A 91 4.15 6.83 -25.31
C ILE A 91 5.23 7.47 -26.19
N ALA A 92 5.66 6.80 -27.26
CA ALA A 92 6.67 7.36 -28.15
C ALA A 92 6.21 8.65 -28.82
N GLU A 93 4.96 8.72 -29.29
CA GLU A 93 4.35 9.95 -29.81
C GLU A 93 4.36 11.06 -28.77
N LEU A 94 3.95 10.73 -27.53
CA LEU A 94 3.96 11.66 -26.41
C LEU A 94 5.37 12.18 -26.08
N THR A 95 6.35 11.28 -26.01
CA THR A 95 7.75 11.63 -25.74
C THR A 95 8.34 12.51 -26.83
N ASN A 96 8.03 12.24 -28.10
CA ASN A 96 8.46 13.08 -29.21
C ASN A 96 7.84 14.48 -29.13
N CYS A 97 6.54 14.59 -28.86
CA CYS A 97 5.89 15.90 -28.69
C CYS A 97 6.53 16.72 -27.56
N VAL A 98 6.92 16.08 -26.46
CA VAL A 98 7.61 16.75 -25.35
C VAL A 98 9.02 17.20 -25.74
N ASN A 99 9.76 16.38 -26.49
CA ASN A 99 11.15 16.68 -26.86
C ASN A 99 11.27 17.68 -28.02
N ASP A 100 10.27 17.74 -28.91
CA ASP A 100 10.29 18.62 -30.08
C ASP A 100 9.76 20.03 -29.76
N ASP A 101 9.09 20.21 -28.61
CA ASP A 101 8.38 21.43 -28.26
C ASP A 101 8.72 21.85 -26.81
N ASP A 102 9.92 22.43 -26.61
CA ASP A 102 10.43 22.89 -25.31
C ASP A 102 9.46 23.89 -24.62
N GLU A 103 8.69 24.67 -25.41
CA GLU A 103 7.70 25.62 -24.89
C GLU A 103 6.35 24.98 -24.51
N ALA A 104 6.06 23.75 -24.97
CA ALA A 104 4.77 23.10 -24.73
C ALA A 104 4.58 22.68 -23.26
N ILE A 105 5.67 22.46 -22.51
CA ILE A 105 5.61 22.14 -21.08
C ILE A 105 5.71 23.41 -20.22
N ASP A 106 6.41 24.44 -20.70
CA ASP A 106 6.61 25.69 -19.95
C ASP A 106 5.37 26.61 -19.97
N ASN A 107 4.43 26.38 -20.90
CA ASN A 107 3.15 27.10 -20.97
C ASN A 107 2.00 26.25 -20.43
N ASP A 108 1.38 26.69 -19.32
CA ASP A 108 0.23 26.04 -18.67
C ASP A 108 -0.92 25.70 -19.66
N PHE A 109 -1.15 26.55 -20.68
CA PHE A 109 -2.18 26.29 -21.68
C PHE A 109 -1.80 25.12 -22.61
N ALA A 110 -0.55 25.11 -23.08
CA ALA A 110 -0.04 24.06 -23.97
C ALA A 110 0.06 22.71 -23.23
N LEU A 111 0.47 22.74 -21.95
CA LEU A 111 0.47 21.57 -21.09
C LEU A 111 -0.94 20.99 -20.92
N GLN A 112 -1.95 21.85 -20.71
CA GLN A 112 -3.32 21.38 -20.54
C GLN A 112 -3.89 20.80 -21.85
N GLU A 113 -3.63 21.42 -23.00
CA GLU A 113 -4.02 20.87 -24.30
C GLU A 113 -3.35 19.52 -24.58
N PHE A 114 -2.07 19.39 -24.22
CA PHE A 114 -1.34 18.13 -24.30
C PHE A 114 -1.95 17.05 -23.41
N LEU A 115 -2.27 17.38 -22.14
CA LEU A 115 -2.91 16.45 -21.20
C LEU A 115 -4.30 16.02 -21.68
N ASP A 116 -5.10 16.93 -22.24
CA ASP A 116 -6.42 16.61 -22.78
C ASP A 116 -6.32 15.69 -24.00
N ARG A 117 -5.32 15.92 -24.88
CA ARG A 117 -5.10 15.14 -26.10
C ARG A 117 -4.60 13.72 -25.81
N TYR A 118 -3.64 13.57 -24.90
CA TYR A 118 -2.94 12.30 -24.68
C TYR A 118 -3.31 11.62 -23.36
N GLY A 119 -3.62 12.37 -22.32
CA GLY A 119 -3.89 11.85 -20.97
C GLY A 119 -5.07 10.89 -20.94
N MET A 120 -6.20 11.27 -21.55
CA MET A 120 -7.39 10.40 -21.62
C MET A 120 -7.10 9.08 -22.35
N ARG A 121 -6.44 9.15 -23.51
CA ARG A 121 -6.13 7.96 -24.33
C ARG A 121 -5.15 7.03 -23.62
N LEU A 122 -4.13 7.60 -22.98
CA LEU A 122 -3.13 6.85 -22.22
C LEU A 122 -3.75 6.16 -21.00
N ALA A 123 -4.60 6.88 -20.25
CA ALA A 123 -5.32 6.33 -19.11
C ALA A 123 -6.27 5.19 -19.52
N GLN A 124 -7.02 5.39 -20.61
CA GLN A 124 -7.94 4.36 -21.13
C GLN A 124 -7.18 3.10 -21.57
N LEU A 125 -6.11 3.25 -22.35
CA LEU A 125 -5.33 2.11 -22.82
C LEU A 125 -4.59 1.39 -21.68
N GLY A 126 -4.09 2.14 -20.69
CA GLY A 126 -3.52 1.57 -19.47
C GLY A 126 -4.56 0.79 -18.65
N ASN A 127 -5.79 1.30 -18.54
CA ASN A 127 -6.89 0.58 -17.89
C ASN A 127 -7.24 -0.72 -18.62
N ILE A 128 -7.28 -0.70 -19.96
CA ILE A 128 -7.51 -1.91 -20.76
C ILE A 128 -6.39 -2.92 -20.51
N LEU A 129 -5.12 -2.50 -20.54
CA LEU A 129 -4.00 -3.39 -20.24
C LEU A 129 -4.09 -3.99 -18.83
N ASN A 130 -4.40 -3.18 -17.81
CA ASN A 130 -4.59 -3.64 -16.44
C ASN A 130 -5.72 -4.67 -16.28
N MET A 131 -6.75 -4.62 -17.14
CA MET A 131 -7.84 -5.60 -17.15
C MET A 131 -7.48 -6.87 -17.94
N VAL A 132 -6.82 -6.71 -19.09
CA VAL A 132 -6.52 -7.82 -20.02
C VAL A 132 -5.30 -8.62 -19.55
N ALA A 133 -4.32 -8.01 -18.89
CA ALA A 133 -3.09 -8.68 -18.45
C ALA A 133 -3.37 -9.83 -17.45
N PRO A 134 -4.17 -9.64 -16.38
CA PRO A 134 -4.53 -10.73 -15.48
C PRO A 134 -5.30 -11.86 -16.17
N LEU A 135 -6.11 -11.56 -17.20
CA LEU A 135 -6.85 -12.55 -17.98
C LEU A 135 -5.92 -13.39 -18.87
N ALA A 136 -4.92 -12.75 -19.49
CA ALA A 136 -3.90 -13.43 -20.27
C ALA A 136 -2.99 -14.31 -19.38
N GLU A 137 -2.69 -13.86 -18.15
CA GLU A 137 -1.87 -14.61 -17.20
C GLU A 137 -2.63 -15.79 -16.56
N ALA A 138 -3.89 -15.59 -16.16
CA ALA A 138 -4.71 -16.66 -15.55
C ALA A 138 -4.93 -17.87 -16.47
N SER A 139 -4.94 -17.66 -17.79
CA SER A 139 -4.99 -18.74 -18.78
C SER A 139 -3.64 -19.43 -19.00
N SER A 140 -2.55 -18.83 -18.54
CA SER A 140 -1.18 -19.32 -18.72
C SER A 140 -0.73 -20.23 -17.60
N GLN A 141 -1.44 -20.28 -16.46
CA GLN A 141 -1.25 -21.30 -15.42
C GLN A 141 -1.89 -22.61 -15.91
N PRO A 142 -1.10 -23.57 -16.42
CA PRO A 142 -1.63 -24.88 -16.75
C PRO A 142 -1.79 -25.61 -15.42
N GLU A 143 -2.97 -26.20 -15.21
CA GLU A 143 -3.25 -27.49 -14.57
C GLU A 143 -2.04 -28.29 -14.01
N SER A 144 -1.27 -27.70 -13.09
CA SER A 144 -0.09 -28.29 -12.43
C SER A 144 -0.42 -28.62 -10.98
N ALA A 145 -1.66 -29.05 -10.75
CA ALA A 145 -2.17 -29.50 -9.47
C ALA A 145 -3.20 -30.60 -9.73
N SER A 146 -2.72 -31.76 -10.19
CA SER A 146 -3.44 -33.03 -10.14
C SER A 146 -2.44 -34.14 -9.88
#